data_AF-A0A3M5JDS3-F1
#
_entry.id   AF-A0A3M5JDS3-F1
#
_cell.length_a   1.000
_cell.length_b   1.000
_cell.length_c   1.000
_cell.angle_alpha   90.00
_cell.angle_beta   90.00
_cell.angle_gamma   90.00
#
_symmetry.space_group_name_H-M   'P 1'
#
loop_
_entity.id
_entity.type
_entity.pdbx_description
1 polymer ?
#
loop_
_entity_poly.entity_id
_entity_poly.type
_entity_poly.pdbx_seq_one_letter_code
_entity_poly.pdbx_strand_id
1 'polypeptide(L)'
;MTISKDILTTLKAYHFDNPEATWDELRERLIDIAESCLTMAHGDSSLVAYEMINDEHHEALREASAKMPFSVNQQRAVGKALEIVEAAQERLKGRPGKLVGIVRDLKAEDCSTSVALSPSLSVLPSDPLTFKVLSGLYMDELKDNVQSSTMRDVKSTCEAIGAILGELDLKAHTREDMKNLRAKLLEDRKPSTVRKILTRLSTVMDWGVNNDYLVKALTDGLKPTKGAD
;
A
#
# COMPACT_ATOMS: atom_id res chain seq x y z
N MET A 1 34.36 -7.41 3.99
CA MET A 1 33.30 -6.96 4.93
C MET A 1 33.00 -8.13 5.84
N THR A 2 33.02 -7.92 7.16
CA THR A 2 32.70 -8.97 8.13
C THR A 2 31.23 -8.82 8.48
N ILE A 3 30.40 -9.82 8.14
CA ILE A 3 29.00 -9.88 8.57
C ILE A 3 28.98 -10.14 10.08
N SER A 4 28.17 -9.40 10.84
CA SER A 4 28.07 -9.57 12.28
C SER A 4 27.37 -10.89 12.64
N LYS A 5 27.65 -11.42 13.84
CA LYS A 5 26.98 -12.62 14.36
C LYS A 5 25.47 -12.40 14.50
N ASP A 6 25.05 -11.18 14.79
CA ASP A 6 23.66 -10.81 14.99
C ASP A 6 22.89 -10.88 13.67
N ILE A 7 23.47 -10.37 12.58
CA ILE A 7 22.91 -10.54 11.22
C ILE A 7 22.72 -12.02 10.90
N LEU A 8 23.73 -12.87 11.12
CA LEU A 8 23.61 -14.31 10.85
C LEU A 8 22.55 -14.99 11.73
N THR A 9 22.36 -14.52 12.95
CA THR A 9 21.35 -15.04 13.88
C THR A 9 19.95 -14.66 13.40
N THR A 10 19.75 -13.40 13.01
CA THR A 10 18.49 -12.92 12.42
C THR A 10 18.15 -13.72 11.16
N LEU A 11 19.07 -13.88 10.21
CA LEU A 11 18.80 -14.63 8.97
C LEU A 11 18.34 -16.06 9.21
N LYS A 12 18.97 -16.75 10.17
CA LYS A 12 18.56 -18.10 10.58
C LYS A 12 17.13 -18.12 11.11
N ALA A 13 16.72 -17.10 11.86
CA ALA A 13 15.35 -17.01 12.37
C ALA A 13 14.32 -16.94 11.23
N TYR A 14 14.67 -16.34 10.09
CA TYR A 14 13.84 -16.25 8.89
C TYR A 14 14.12 -17.35 7.84
N HIS A 15 15.00 -18.32 8.14
CA HIS A 15 15.42 -19.38 7.21
C HIS A 15 16.14 -18.86 5.95
N PHE A 16 16.79 -17.70 6.04
CA PHE A 16 17.54 -17.07 4.94
C PHE A 16 19.00 -17.55 4.84
N ASP A 17 19.42 -18.49 5.67
CA ASP A 17 20.73 -19.13 5.60
C ASP A 17 20.79 -20.29 4.58
N ASN A 18 19.65 -20.69 4.02
CA ASN A 18 19.57 -21.68 2.95
C ASN A 18 19.37 -21.00 1.58
N PRO A 19 20.39 -20.94 0.70
CA PRO A 19 20.28 -20.31 -0.62
C PRO A 19 19.35 -21.05 -1.61
N GLU A 20 19.18 -22.36 -1.41
CA GLU A 20 18.35 -23.22 -2.26
C GLU A 20 16.87 -23.23 -1.82
N ALA A 21 16.53 -22.48 -0.77
CA ALA A 21 15.15 -22.40 -0.29
C ALA A 21 14.22 -21.85 -1.38
N THR A 22 13.15 -22.59 -1.61
CA THR A 22 12.09 -22.20 -2.54
C THR A 22 11.28 -21.03 -1.98
N TRP A 23 10.56 -20.32 -2.84
CA TRP A 23 9.65 -19.29 -2.37
C TRP A 23 8.59 -19.84 -1.42
N ASP A 24 8.06 -21.04 -1.68
CA ASP A 24 7.02 -21.63 -0.84
C ASP A 24 7.53 -21.92 0.58
N GLU A 25 8.73 -22.49 0.73
CA GLU A 25 9.37 -22.73 2.04
C GLU A 25 9.63 -21.42 2.79
N LEU A 26 10.12 -20.39 2.09
CA LEU A 26 10.36 -19.08 2.69
C LEU A 26 9.04 -18.38 3.05
N ARG A 27 8.01 -18.51 2.22
CA ARG A 27 6.67 -17.96 2.46
C ARG A 27 6.02 -18.60 3.68
N GLU A 28 6.05 -19.92 3.80
CA GLU A 28 5.52 -20.64 4.97
C GLU A 28 6.19 -20.12 6.25
N ARG A 29 7.52 -19.97 6.24
CA ARG A 29 8.24 -19.42 7.38
C ARG A 29 7.83 -17.97 7.70
N LEU A 30 7.61 -17.15 6.69
CA LEU A 30 7.15 -15.76 6.86
C LEU A 30 5.72 -15.69 7.42
N ILE A 31 4.85 -16.61 7.02
CA ILE A 31 3.49 -16.74 7.59
C ILE A 31 3.59 -17.05 9.08
N ASP A 32 4.38 -18.05 9.48
CA ASP A 32 4.56 -18.41 10.90
C ASP A 32 5.02 -17.22 11.74
N ILE A 33 5.99 -16.45 11.22
CA ILE A 33 6.52 -15.26 11.91
C ILE A 33 5.45 -14.18 12.02
N ALA A 34 4.76 -13.87 10.92
CA ALA A 34 3.73 -12.85 10.90
C ALA A 34 2.54 -13.19 11.83
N GLU A 35 2.12 -14.46 11.85
CA GLU A 35 1.08 -14.95 12.75
C GLU A 35 1.52 -14.90 14.21
N SER A 36 2.75 -15.33 14.51
CA SER A 36 3.32 -15.21 15.85
C SER A 36 3.32 -13.76 16.32
N CYS A 37 3.79 -12.82 15.50
CA CYS A 37 3.77 -11.39 15.82
C CYS A 37 2.33 -10.85 16.01
N LEU A 38 1.37 -11.39 15.28
CA LEU A 38 -0.02 -10.95 15.35
C LEU A 38 -0.72 -11.43 16.62
N THR A 39 -0.59 -12.71 16.95
CA THR A 39 -1.36 -13.38 18.01
C THR A 39 -0.68 -13.36 19.38
N MET A 40 0.61 -13.04 19.46
CA MET A 40 1.33 -13.00 20.71
C MET A 40 0.75 -11.98 21.69
N ALA A 41 0.49 -12.40 22.92
CA ALA A 41 0.10 -11.48 23.99
C ALA A 41 1.34 -10.76 24.53
N HIS A 42 1.22 -9.46 24.78
CA HIS A 42 2.27 -8.65 25.39
C HIS A 42 1.77 -8.01 26.68
N GLY A 43 2.56 -8.08 27.75
CA GLY A 43 2.46 -7.20 28.91
C GLY A 43 3.40 -5.99 28.77
N ASP A 44 3.26 -5.00 29.65
CA ASP A 44 3.99 -3.72 29.56
C ASP A 44 5.51 -3.88 29.45
N SER A 45 6.12 -4.78 30.24
CA SER A 45 7.56 -5.05 30.18
C SER A 45 8.00 -5.74 28.89
N SER A 46 7.11 -6.48 28.24
CA SER A 46 7.39 -7.16 26.98
C SER A 46 7.23 -6.25 25.76
N LEU A 47 6.44 -5.17 25.83
CA LEU A 47 6.29 -4.24 24.70
C LEU A 47 7.62 -3.61 24.33
N VAL A 48 8.33 -3.04 25.31
CA VAL A 48 9.64 -2.39 25.10
C VAL A 48 10.67 -3.39 24.57
N ALA A 49 10.69 -4.62 25.09
CA ALA A 49 11.61 -5.65 24.63
C ALA A 49 11.37 -6.02 23.15
N TYR A 50 10.10 -6.19 22.75
CA TYR A 50 9.75 -6.53 21.37
C TYR A 50 9.92 -5.37 20.39
N GLU A 51 9.77 -4.12 20.83
CA GLU A 51 10.13 -2.95 20.01
C GLU A 51 11.62 -2.97 19.64
N MET A 52 12.49 -3.18 20.65
CA MET A 52 13.94 -3.27 20.43
C MET A 52 14.34 -4.46 19.55
N ILE A 53 13.75 -5.64 19.77
CA ILE A 53 14.00 -6.84 18.96
C ILE A 53 13.59 -6.59 17.50
N ASN A 54 12.44 -5.95 17.28
CA ASN A 54 11.97 -5.63 15.93
C ASN A 54 12.90 -4.61 15.24
N ASP A 55 13.39 -3.60 15.94
CA ASP A 55 14.38 -2.64 15.39
C ASP A 55 15.67 -3.37 14.99
N GLU A 56 16.20 -4.25 15.84
CA GLU A 56 17.41 -5.03 15.56
C GLU A 56 17.20 -5.97 14.34
N HIS A 57 16.05 -6.64 14.27
CA HIS A 57 15.71 -7.49 13.13
C HIS A 57 15.59 -6.66 11.84
N HIS A 58 14.96 -5.48 11.88
CA HIS A 58 14.82 -4.60 10.72
C HIS A 58 16.17 -4.16 10.18
N GLU A 59 17.06 -3.69 11.07
CA GLU A 59 18.38 -3.21 10.71
C GLU A 59 19.25 -4.34 10.13
N ALA A 60 19.23 -5.51 10.77
CA ALA A 60 19.96 -6.69 10.30
C ALA A 60 19.48 -7.17 8.93
N LEU A 61 18.16 -7.24 8.70
CA LEU A 61 17.58 -7.65 7.42
C LEU A 61 17.90 -6.66 6.30
N ARG A 62 17.82 -5.36 6.60
CA ARG A 62 18.16 -4.30 5.65
C ARG A 62 19.63 -4.34 5.27
N GLU A 63 20.52 -4.49 6.26
CA GLU A 63 21.96 -4.61 6.02
C GLU A 63 22.28 -5.87 5.20
N ALA A 64 21.69 -6.99 5.58
CA ALA A 64 21.82 -8.27 4.88
C ALA A 64 21.44 -8.17 3.40
N SER A 65 20.26 -7.62 3.10
CA SER A 65 19.77 -7.44 1.72
C SER A 65 20.74 -6.63 0.86
N ALA A 66 21.35 -5.59 1.45
CA ALA A 66 22.26 -4.69 0.74
C ALA A 66 23.67 -5.26 0.54
N LYS A 67 24.14 -6.13 1.43
CA LYS A 67 25.55 -6.55 1.47
C LYS A 67 25.80 -8.00 1.08
N MET A 68 24.79 -8.87 1.11
CA MET A 68 24.97 -10.31 0.85
C MET A 68 24.39 -10.77 -0.50
N PRO A 69 24.97 -11.82 -1.10
CA PRO A 69 24.51 -12.37 -2.37
C PRO A 69 23.31 -13.30 -2.17
N PHE A 70 22.12 -12.73 -1.96
CA PHE A 70 20.88 -13.51 -1.88
C PHE A 70 20.36 -13.93 -3.26
N SER A 71 19.70 -15.09 -3.29
CA SER A 71 18.89 -15.51 -4.44
C SER A 71 17.69 -14.58 -4.63
N VAL A 72 17.04 -14.64 -5.79
CA VAL A 72 15.83 -13.83 -6.06
C VAL A 72 14.72 -14.13 -5.05
N ASN A 73 14.54 -15.41 -4.69
CA ASN A 73 13.56 -15.83 -3.68
C ASN A 73 13.91 -15.27 -2.30
N GLN A 74 15.19 -15.31 -1.92
CA GLN A 74 15.64 -14.74 -0.66
C GLN A 74 15.49 -13.22 -0.62
N GLN A 75 15.83 -12.49 -1.71
CA GLN A 75 15.62 -11.03 -1.76
C GLN A 75 14.14 -10.68 -1.65
N ARG A 76 13.26 -11.43 -2.33
CA ARG A 76 11.81 -11.30 -2.19
C ARG A 76 11.36 -11.53 -0.75
N ALA A 77 11.84 -12.61 -0.13
CA ALA A 77 11.48 -12.98 1.23
C ALA A 77 11.99 -11.96 2.26
N VAL A 78 13.18 -11.39 2.07
CA VAL A 78 13.71 -10.33 2.92
C VAL A 78 12.86 -9.07 2.82
N GLY A 79 12.42 -8.69 1.61
CA GLY A 79 11.47 -7.58 1.44
C GLY A 79 10.18 -7.80 2.23
N LYS A 80 9.62 -9.01 2.17
CA LYS A 80 8.43 -9.36 2.96
C LYS A 80 8.69 -9.43 4.47
N ALA A 81 9.84 -9.91 4.90
CA ALA A 81 10.24 -9.89 6.30
C ALA A 81 10.31 -8.44 6.85
N LEU A 82 10.84 -7.50 6.07
CA LEU A 82 10.87 -6.08 6.45
C LEU A 82 9.45 -5.50 6.62
N GLU A 83 8.54 -5.77 5.68
CA GLU A 83 7.13 -5.36 5.79
C GLU A 83 6.46 -5.94 7.05
N ILE A 84 6.73 -7.22 7.37
CA ILE A 84 6.20 -7.89 8.57
C ILE A 84 6.71 -7.21 9.84
N VAL A 85 8.01 -6.92 9.93
CA VAL A 85 8.62 -6.29 11.11
C VAL A 85 8.04 -4.90 11.35
N GLU A 86 7.91 -4.07 10.30
CA GLU A 86 7.31 -2.74 10.40
C GLU A 86 5.83 -2.81 10.83
N ALA A 87 5.08 -3.76 10.27
CA ALA A 87 3.69 -3.97 10.64
C ALA A 87 3.55 -4.52 12.07
N ALA A 88 4.49 -5.35 12.54
CA ALA A 88 4.55 -5.83 13.91
C ALA A 88 4.80 -4.68 14.89
N GLN A 89 5.67 -3.72 14.55
CA GLN A 89 5.86 -2.52 15.38
C GLN A 89 4.59 -1.66 15.47
N GLU A 90 3.87 -1.47 14.37
CA GLU A 90 2.58 -0.76 14.43
C GLU A 90 1.54 -1.53 15.27
N ARG A 91 1.56 -2.86 15.23
CA ARG A 91 0.71 -3.72 16.07
C ARG A 91 1.02 -3.56 17.56
N LEU A 92 2.29 -3.41 17.96
CA LEU A 92 2.66 -3.09 19.35
C LEU A 92 2.06 -1.76 19.82
N LYS A 93 1.86 -0.80 18.91
CA LYS A 93 1.18 0.49 19.15
C LYS A 93 -0.35 0.40 19.04
N GLY A 94 -0.93 -0.80 18.99
CA GLY A 94 -2.37 -1.02 18.90
C GLY A 94 -2.96 -0.92 17.49
N ARG A 95 -2.13 -0.97 16.43
CA ARG A 95 -2.58 -0.89 15.03
C ARG A 95 -2.27 -2.19 14.27
N PRO A 96 -3.07 -3.25 14.44
CA PRO A 96 -2.79 -4.56 13.84
C PRO A 96 -3.13 -4.65 12.34
N GLY A 97 -3.83 -3.66 11.77
CA GLY A 97 -4.45 -3.76 10.44
C GLY A 97 -3.49 -4.15 9.31
N LYS A 98 -2.31 -3.53 9.27
CA LYS A 98 -1.28 -3.86 8.26
C LYS A 98 -0.80 -5.30 8.36
N LEU A 99 -0.54 -5.77 9.59
CA LEU A 99 -0.03 -7.13 9.82
C LEU A 99 -1.10 -8.18 9.47
N VAL A 100 -2.38 -7.90 9.77
CA VAL A 100 -3.51 -8.75 9.35
C VAL A 100 -3.61 -8.83 7.82
N GLY A 101 -3.39 -7.72 7.11
CA GLY A 101 -3.34 -7.70 5.65
C GLY A 101 -2.23 -8.60 5.11
N ILE A 102 -1.00 -8.42 5.63
CA ILE A 102 0.16 -9.20 5.21
C ILE A 102 -0.05 -10.71 5.41
N VAL A 103 -0.57 -11.14 6.57
CA VAL A 103 -0.86 -12.57 6.83
C VAL A 103 -1.85 -13.13 5.80
N ARG A 104 -2.90 -12.37 5.48
CA ARG A 104 -3.92 -12.77 4.50
C ARG A 104 -3.31 -12.92 3.11
N ASP A 105 -2.51 -11.95 2.69
CA ASP A 105 -1.92 -11.91 1.36
C ASP A 105 -0.93 -13.06 1.16
N LEU A 106 -0.09 -13.34 2.17
CA LEU A 106 0.83 -14.47 2.15
C LEU A 106 0.08 -15.81 2.06
N LYS A 107 -1.02 -15.98 2.80
CA LYS A 107 -1.85 -17.20 2.75
C LYS A 107 -2.66 -17.34 1.47
N ALA A 108 -3.06 -16.24 0.84
CA ALA A 108 -3.82 -16.26 -0.39
C ALA A 108 -2.98 -16.73 -1.60
N GLU A 109 -1.66 -16.60 -1.52
CA GLU A 109 -0.73 -16.98 -2.58
C GLU A 109 -0.71 -18.51 -2.86
N ASP A 110 -1.16 -19.32 -1.89
CA ASP A 110 -1.24 -20.80 -1.97
C ASP A 110 -2.40 -21.34 -2.82
N CYS A 111 -3.43 -20.54 -3.14
CA CYS A 111 -4.60 -21.03 -3.87
C CYS A 111 -4.39 -21.10 -5.40
N SER A 112 -3.17 -21.44 -5.83
CA SER A 112 -2.87 -21.79 -7.21
C SER A 112 -3.06 -23.29 -7.40
N THR A 113 -4.30 -23.72 -7.61
CA THR A 113 -4.51 -25.01 -8.29
C THR A 113 -3.79 -24.92 -9.64
N SER A 114 -2.76 -25.73 -9.78
CA SER A 114 -1.93 -25.82 -10.98
C SER A 114 -2.77 -26.24 -12.18
N VAL A 115 -3.03 -25.30 -13.09
CA VAL A 115 -3.40 -25.60 -14.47
C VAL A 115 -2.27 -25.12 -15.35
N ALA A 116 -1.60 -26.08 -15.99
CA ALA A 116 -0.57 -25.82 -16.97
C ALA A 116 -1.18 -25.26 -18.27
N LEU A 117 -0.36 -24.43 -18.94
CA LEU A 117 -0.41 -23.99 -20.35
C LEU A 117 -1.46 -22.95 -20.74
N SER A 118 -1.00 -21.69 -20.86
CA SER A 118 -0.90 -20.92 -22.13
C SER A 118 -0.99 -19.42 -21.86
N PRO A 119 -0.23 -18.55 -22.57
CA PRO A 119 -0.42 -17.11 -22.45
C PRO A 119 -1.72 -16.75 -23.16
N SER A 120 -2.75 -16.41 -22.42
CA SER A 120 -3.94 -15.78 -22.98
C SER A 120 -4.54 -14.85 -21.95
N LEU A 121 -4.27 -13.57 -22.17
CA LEU A 121 -5.17 -12.46 -21.89
C LEU A 121 -6.63 -12.95 -21.85
N SER A 122 -7.21 -13.04 -20.65
CA SER A 122 -8.66 -13.04 -20.50
C SER A 122 -9.01 -12.26 -19.25
N VAL A 123 -9.33 -10.99 -19.51
CA VAL A 123 -9.95 -10.03 -18.64
C VAL A 123 -11.32 -10.58 -18.22
N LEU A 124 -11.49 -10.94 -16.95
CA LEU A 124 -12.79 -10.75 -16.30
C LEU A 124 -12.77 -9.33 -15.74
N PRO A 125 -13.79 -8.51 -16.03
CA PRO A 125 -13.81 -7.14 -15.57
C PRO A 125 -13.93 -7.18 -14.04
N SER A 126 -12.84 -6.85 -13.33
CA SER A 126 -13.03 -6.13 -12.09
C SER A 126 -13.90 -4.95 -12.46
N ASP A 127 -15.06 -4.80 -11.82
CA ASP A 127 -15.89 -3.63 -12.05
C ASP A 127 -14.99 -2.39 -12.00
N PRO A 128 -15.02 -1.54 -13.03
CA PRO A 128 -14.11 -0.42 -13.14
C PRO A 128 -14.28 0.45 -11.91
N LEU A 129 -13.17 0.72 -11.20
CA LEU A 129 -13.23 1.54 -10.01
C LEU A 129 -13.32 2.99 -10.46
N THR A 130 -14.54 3.47 -10.68
CA THR A 130 -14.75 4.85 -11.11
C THR A 130 -14.47 5.82 -9.97
N PHE A 131 -14.17 7.09 -10.31
CA PHE A 131 -14.00 8.14 -9.31
C PHE A 131 -15.24 8.33 -8.42
N LYS A 132 -16.43 8.11 -8.97
CA LYS A 132 -17.67 8.19 -8.21
C LYS A 132 -17.73 7.16 -7.08
N VAL A 133 -17.33 5.92 -7.36
CA VAL A 133 -17.27 4.85 -6.36
C VAL A 133 -16.23 5.17 -5.30
N LEU A 134 -15.00 5.51 -5.71
CA LEU A 134 -13.91 5.82 -4.78
C LEU A 134 -14.24 7.02 -3.87
N SER A 135 -14.78 8.10 -4.44
CA SER A 135 -15.17 9.29 -3.67
C SER A 135 -16.33 9.02 -2.71
N GLY A 136 -17.23 8.09 -3.05
CA GLY A 136 -18.29 7.62 -2.16
C GLY A 136 -17.74 6.95 -0.90
N LEU A 137 -16.79 6.03 -1.07
CA LEU A 137 -16.12 5.36 0.05
C LEU A 137 -15.39 6.36 0.95
N TYR A 138 -14.64 7.29 0.35
CA TYR A 138 -13.97 8.37 1.08
C TYR A 138 -14.94 9.26 1.88
N MET A 139 -16.09 9.62 1.30
CA MET A 139 -17.10 10.42 1.98
C MET A 139 -17.81 9.66 3.11
N ASP A 140 -18.00 8.35 2.96
CA ASP A 140 -18.60 7.51 4.00
C ASP A 140 -17.72 7.44 5.25
N GLU A 141 -16.40 7.40 5.09
CA GLU A 141 -15.44 7.46 6.21
C GLU A 141 -15.39 8.86 6.86
N LEU A 142 -15.54 9.91 6.05
CA LEU A 142 -15.49 11.29 6.55
C LEU A 142 -16.76 11.76 7.25
N LYS A 143 -17.93 11.13 7.02
CA LYS A 143 -19.25 11.65 7.45
C LYS A 143 -19.37 11.92 8.94
N ASP A 144 -18.69 11.12 9.76
CA ASP A 144 -18.76 11.22 11.22
C ASP A 144 -17.75 12.22 11.79
N ASN A 145 -16.80 12.69 10.97
CA ASN A 145 -15.65 13.49 11.40
C ASN A 145 -15.68 14.95 10.90
N VAL A 146 -16.62 15.32 10.02
CA VAL A 146 -16.69 16.67 9.42
C VAL A 146 -18.07 17.29 9.55
N GLN A 147 -18.12 18.62 9.67
CA GLN A 147 -19.39 19.36 9.69
C GLN A 147 -20.13 19.25 8.35
N SER A 148 -21.47 19.36 8.38
CA SER A 148 -22.35 19.21 7.21
C SER A 148 -22.07 20.24 6.09
N SER A 149 -21.53 21.41 6.43
CA SER A 149 -21.06 22.41 5.45
C SER A 149 -19.84 21.91 4.67
N THR A 150 -18.85 21.34 5.37
CA THR A 150 -17.66 20.75 4.76
C THR A 150 -18.00 19.53 3.93
N MET A 151 -18.91 18.66 4.40
CA MET A 151 -19.33 17.49 3.62
C MET A 151 -20.01 17.89 2.30
N ARG A 152 -20.84 18.96 2.31
CA ARG A 152 -21.43 19.50 1.07
C ARG A 152 -20.38 20.00 0.09
N ASP A 153 -19.34 20.67 0.57
CA ASP A 153 -18.22 21.13 -0.26
C ASP A 153 -17.42 19.96 -0.86
N VAL A 154 -17.14 18.93 -0.05
CA VAL A 154 -16.48 17.69 -0.49
C VAL A 154 -17.29 17.03 -1.59
N LYS A 155 -18.59 16.83 -1.35
CA LYS A 155 -19.52 16.20 -2.29
C LYS A 155 -19.58 16.96 -3.61
N SER A 156 -19.81 18.27 -3.57
CA SER A 156 -19.88 19.11 -4.77
C SER A 156 -18.58 19.05 -5.59
N THR A 157 -17.43 19.04 -4.92
CA THR A 157 -16.13 18.94 -5.60
C THR A 157 -15.93 17.56 -6.22
N CYS A 158 -16.32 16.48 -5.53
CA CYS A 158 -16.21 15.12 -6.04
C CYS A 158 -17.16 14.84 -7.21
N GLU A 159 -18.38 15.38 -7.17
CA GLU A 159 -19.34 15.31 -8.29
C GLU A 159 -18.80 16.00 -9.54
N ALA A 160 -18.16 17.17 -9.39
CA ALA A 160 -17.54 17.88 -10.51
C ALA A 160 -16.40 17.07 -11.16
N ILE A 161 -15.60 16.37 -10.36
CA ILE A 161 -14.52 15.49 -10.86
C ILE A 161 -15.12 14.25 -11.55
N GLY A 162 -16.07 13.59 -10.88
CA GLY A 162 -16.72 12.39 -11.38
C GLY A 162 -17.47 12.62 -12.69
N ALA A 163 -18.07 13.80 -12.88
CA ALA A 163 -18.72 14.16 -14.15
C ALA A 163 -17.76 14.23 -15.33
N ILE A 164 -16.49 14.59 -15.09
CA ILE A 164 -15.48 14.73 -16.16
C ILE A 164 -14.76 13.41 -16.42
N LEU A 165 -14.41 12.67 -15.35
CA LEU A 165 -13.78 11.36 -15.47
C LEU A 165 -14.76 10.28 -15.95
N GLY A 166 -16.05 10.43 -15.66
CA GLY A 166 -17.10 9.52 -16.09
C GLY A 166 -16.86 8.08 -15.61
N GLU A 167 -16.87 7.15 -16.55
CA GLU A 167 -16.67 5.72 -16.33
C GLU A 167 -15.20 5.29 -16.43
N LEU A 168 -14.25 6.25 -16.41
CA LEU A 168 -12.83 5.93 -16.40
C LEU A 168 -12.49 4.99 -15.23
N ASP A 169 -11.86 3.87 -15.55
CA ASP A 169 -11.34 2.95 -14.55
C ASP A 169 -10.08 3.55 -13.89
N LEU A 170 -10.20 3.89 -12.60
CA LEU A 170 -9.08 4.41 -11.84
C LEU A 170 -8.03 3.35 -11.52
N LYS A 171 -8.27 2.05 -11.70
CA LYS A 171 -7.18 1.07 -11.53
C LYS A 171 -6.17 1.14 -12.68
N ALA A 172 -6.64 1.47 -13.88
CA ALA A 172 -5.84 1.53 -15.10
C ALA A 172 -5.52 2.97 -15.55
N HIS A 173 -5.91 4.01 -14.79
CA HIS A 173 -5.72 5.39 -15.22
C HIS A 173 -4.23 5.73 -15.48
N THR A 174 -4.05 6.60 -16.46
CA THR A 174 -2.76 7.09 -16.89
C THR A 174 -2.55 8.54 -16.43
N ARG A 175 -1.31 9.01 -16.60
CA ARG A 175 -0.97 10.41 -16.37
C ARG A 175 -1.66 11.35 -17.37
N GLU A 176 -1.97 10.86 -18.56
CA GLU A 176 -2.65 11.62 -19.60
C GLU A 176 -4.12 11.88 -19.23
N ASP A 177 -4.81 10.88 -18.70
CA ASP A 177 -6.19 11.03 -18.20
C ASP A 177 -6.31 12.16 -17.17
N MET A 178 -5.33 12.23 -16.26
CA MET A 178 -5.27 13.27 -15.23
C MET A 178 -4.96 14.67 -15.79
N LYS A 179 -4.15 14.75 -16.86
CA LYS A 179 -3.92 16.01 -17.58
C LYS A 179 -5.16 16.45 -18.36
N ASN A 180 -5.87 15.51 -18.98
CA ASN A 180 -7.12 15.77 -19.70
C ASN A 180 -8.22 16.27 -18.76
N LEU A 181 -8.33 15.70 -17.55
CA LEU A 181 -9.20 16.22 -16.49
C LEU A 181 -8.87 17.68 -16.17
N ARG A 182 -7.60 18.01 -15.98
CA ARG A 182 -7.17 19.40 -15.73
C ARG A 182 -7.53 20.33 -16.90
N ALA A 183 -7.30 19.90 -18.13
CA ALA A 183 -7.59 20.69 -19.33
C ALA A 183 -9.09 21.02 -19.41
N LYS A 184 -9.95 20.00 -19.30
CA LYS A 184 -11.41 20.18 -19.26
C LYS A 184 -11.89 21.07 -18.11
N LEU A 185 -11.26 20.97 -16.93
CA LEU A 185 -11.59 21.85 -15.82
C LEU A 185 -11.23 23.32 -16.08
N LEU A 186 -10.18 23.59 -16.87
CA LEU A 186 -9.76 24.95 -17.23
C LEU A 186 -10.61 25.59 -18.33
N GLU A 187 -11.36 24.82 -19.11
CA GLU A 187 -12.27 25.34 -20.14
C GLU A 187 -13.42 26.14 -19.51
N ASP A 188 -14.01 25.62 -18.43
CA ASP A 188 -15.23 26.19 -17.84
C ASP A 188 -15.00 26.94 -16.50
N ARG A 189 -13.79 26.92 -15.94
CA ARG A 189 -13.55 27.38 -14.56
C ARG A 189 -12.27 28.20 -14.39
N LYS A 190 -12.34 29.18 -13.47
CA LYS A 190 -11.18 29.99 -13.08
C LYS A 190 -10.05 29.12 -12.47
N PRO A 191 -8.77 29.46 -12.69
CA PRO A 191 -7.62 28.69 -12.19
C PRO A 191 -7.64 28.42 -10.68
N SER A 192 -8.13 29.36 -9.87
CA SER A 192 -8.27 29.22 -8.41
C SER A 192 -9.27 28.12 -8.02
N THR A 193 -10.36 28.00 -8.78
CA THR A 193 -11.38 26.95 -8.58
C THR A 193 -10.83 25.60 -9.04
N VAL A 194 -10.17 25.56 -10.20
CA VAL A 194 -9.50 24.34 -10.69
C VAL A 194 -8.47 23.82 -9.70
N ARG A 195 -7.66 24.71 -9.11
CA ARG A 195 -6.71 24.34 -8.06
C ARG A 195 -7.38 23.70 -6.85
N LYS A 196 -8.51 24.26 -6.37
CA LYS A 196 -9.26 23.67 -5.25
C LYS A 196 -9.76 22.26 -5.61
N ILE A 197 -10.32 22.10 -6.81
CA ILE A 197 -10.82 20.82 -7.31
C ILE A 197 -9.68 19.79 -7.41
N LEU A 198 -8.55 20.15 -8.03
CA LEU A 198 -7.39 19.26 -8.17
C LEU A 198 -6.73 18.93 -6.82
N THR A 199 -6.85 19.81 -5.83
CA THR A 199 -6.40 19.53 -4.46
C THR A 199 -7.27 18.44 -3.84
N ARG A 200 -8.59 18.53 -3.99
CA ARG A 200 -9.51 17.47 -3.56
C ARG A 200 -9.25 16.16 -4.30
N LEU A 201 -9.07 16.21 -5.62
CA LEU A 201 -8.70 15.04 -6.42
C LEU A 201 -7.47 14.34 -5.83
N SER A 202 -6.40 15.10 -5.57
CA SER A 202 -5.16 14.56 -4.99
C SER A 202 -5.47 13.85 -3.67
N THR A 203 -6.20 14.50 -2.75
CA THR A 203 -6.54 13.91 -1.46
C THR A 203 -7.34 12.60 -1.58
N VAL A 204 -8.32 12.53 -2.48
CA VAL A 204 -9.13 11.30 -2.67
C VAL A 204 -8.29 10.19 -3.29
N MET A 205 -7.42 10.51 -4.25
CA MET A 205 -6.54 9.53 -4.89
C MET A 205 -5.47 9.02 -3.93
N ASP A 206 -4.86 9.91 -3.14
CA ASP A 206 -3.88 9.56 -2.10
C ASP A 206 -4.53 8.69 -1.02
N TRP A 207 -5.74 9.03 -0.57
CA TRP A 207 -6.53 8.18 0.33
C TRP A 207 -6.81 6.81 -0.31
N GLY A 208 -7.15 6.77 -1.61
CA GLY A 208 -7.36 5.52 -2.34
C GLY A 208 -6.12 4.64 -2.42
N VAL A 209 -4.93 5.23 -2.58
CA VAL A 209 -3.64 4.52 -2.53
C VAL A 209 -3.37 3.98 -1.12
N ASN A 210 -3.58 4.80 -0.09
CA ASN A 210 -3.33 4.43 1.30
C ASN A 210 -4.26 3.32 1.82
N ASN A 211 -5.38 3.06 1.14
CA ASN A 211 -6.35 2.02 1.46
C ASN A 211 -6.38 0.89 0.40
N ASP A 212 -5.33 0.78 -0.41
CA ASP A 212 -5.14 -0.30 -1.41
C ASP A 212 -6.22 -0.38 -2.50
N TYR A 213 -7.04 0.67 -2.67
CA TYR A 213 -7.99 0.77 -3.78
C TYR A 213 -7.31 1.13 -5.10
N LEU A 214 -6.16 1.82 -5.03
CA LEU A 214 -5.38 2.29 -6.17
C LEU A 214 -3.90 1.92 -6.01
N VAL A 215 -3.24 1.57 -7.11
CA VAL A 215 -1.78 1.33 -7.12
C VAL A 215 -0.98 2.65 -7.09
N LYS A 216 -1.56 3.72 -7.64
CA LYS A 216 -0.90 5.02 -7.84
C LYS A 216 -1.92 6.14 -7.92
N ALA A 217 -1.56 7.35 -7.49
CA ALA A 217 -2.45 8.51 -7.56
C ALA A 217 -2.26 9.33 -8.85
N LEU A 218 -1.03 9.45 -9.35
CA LEU A 218 -0.65 10.24 -10.54
C LEU A 218 -1.16 11.70 -10.55
N THR A 219 -1.38 12.31 -9.38
CA THR A 219 -1.90 13.67 -9.24
C THR A 219 -0.85 14.77 -9.05
N ASP A 220 0.43 14.39 -8.91
CA ASP A 220 1.52 15.34 -8.67
C ASP A 220 1.66 16.36 -9.80
N GLY A 221 1.96 17.61 -9.50
CA GLY A 221 2.16 18.65 -10.51
C GLY A 221 0.93 19.02 -11.37
N LEU A 222 -0.27 18.52 -11.06
CA LEU A 222 -1.49 18.93 -11.77
C LEU A 222 -1.95 20.34 -11.36
N LYS A 223 -1.67 20.74 -10.13
CA LYS A 223 -2.15 22.01 -9.57
C LYS A 223 -1.53 23.17 -10.38
N PRO A 224 -2.32 24.16 -10.84
CA PRO A 224 -1.78 25.39 -11.43
C PRO A 224 -0.77 26.03 -10.47
N THR A 225 0.35 26.52 -10.99
CA THR A 225 1.36 27.27 -10.20
C THR A 225 0.75 28.56 -9.67
N LYS A 226 1.18 29.02 -8.48
CA LYS A 226 0.74 30.32 -7.95
C LYS A 226 1.25 31.39 -8.93
N GLY A 227 0.36 32.14 -9.57
CA GLY A 227 0.71 33.26 -10.45
C GLY A 227 0.34 33.13 -11.92
N ALA A 228 -0.41 32.10 -12.33
CA ALA A 228 -1.08 32.08 -13.64
C ALA A 228 -2.52 32.59 -13.48
N ASP A 229 -2.65 33.90 -13.28
CA ASP A 229 -3.82 34.68 -13.73
C ASP A 229 -3.47 35.26 -15.11
#